data_AF-A0A6N7Q2I4-F1
#
_entry.id   AF-A0A6N7Q2I4-F1
#
_cell.length_a   1.000
_cell.length_b   1.000
_cell.length_c   1.000
_cell.angle_alpha   90.00
_cell.angle_beta   90.00
_cell.angle_gamma   90.00
#
_symmetry.space_group_name_H-M   'P 1'
#
loop_
_entity.id
_entity.type
_entity.pdbx_description
1 polymer ?
#
loop_
_entity_poly.entity_id
_entity_poly.type
_entity_poly.pdbx_seq_one_letter_code
_entity_poly.pdbx_strand_id
1 'polypeptide(L)'
;MSHAPAPATPLQLLRWILDDDLDAAIDGGLMDYRGTDPEDDRLDPAHPQLRAQVLAAQQRLRDAWDARARYRARSARLERRANARQARRAATTAIASTSATAAPSAPALPAAAAAILARAKAKAAQRGGQ
;
A
#
# COMPACT_ATOMS: atom_id res chain seq x y z
N MET A 1 35.02 -12.65 -3.38
CA MET A 1 35.50 -12.35 -4.75
C MET A 1 34.29 -12.50 -5.66
N SER A 2 33.55 -11.41 -5.87
CA SER A 2 32.31 -11.43 -6.66
C SER A 2 32.70 -11.47 -8.14
N HIS A 3 32.78 -12.67 -8.71
CA HIS A 3 32.85 -12.83 -10.15
C HIS A 3 31.45 -12.47 -10.66
N ALA A 4 31.28 -11.27 -11.21
CA ALA A 4 30.07 -10.99 -11.97
C ALA A 4 30.02 -12.05 -13.08
N PRO A 5 28.98 -12.90 -13.15
CA PRO A 5 28.86 -13.83 -14.24
C PRO A 5 28.88 -13.03 -15.55
N ALA A 6 29.54 -13.57 -16.57
CA ALA A 6 29.49 -12.97 -17.89
C ALA A 6 28.02 -12.77 -18.28
N PRO A 7 27.64 -11.60 -18.81
CA PRO A 7 26.25 -11.32 -19.14
C PRO A 7 25.74 -12.40 -20.10
N ALA A 8 24.57 -12.96 -19.78
CA ALA A 8 23.96 -14.00 -20.61
C ALA A 8 23.63 -13.45 -21.99
N THR A 9 23.63 -14.33 -23.00
CA THR A 9 23.24 -13.93 -24.36
C THR A 9 21.76 -13.52 -24.40
N PRO A 10 21.34 -12.62 -25.31
CA PRO A 10 19.94 -12.20 -25.42
C PRO A 10 18.97 -13.37 -25.65
N LEU A 11 19.40 -14.40 -26.39
CA LEU A 11 18.64 -15.64 -26.58
C LEU A 11 18.45 -16.42 -25.29
N GLN A 12 19.50 -16.50 -24.46
CA GLN A 12 19.43 -17.19 -23.17
C GLN A 12 18.52 -16.45 -22.19
N LEU A 13 18.57 -15.10 -22.18
CA LEU A 13 17.62 -14.29 -21.42
C LEU A 13 16.18 -14.54 -21.87
N LEU A 14 15.93 -14.58 -23.17
CA LEU A 14 14.60 -14.89 -23.71
C LEU A 14 14.14 -16.29 -23.28
N ARG A 15 15.01 -17.31 -23.37
CA ARG A 15 14.69 -18.68 -22.95
C ARG A 15 14.23 -18.71 -21.49
N TRP A 16 15.00 -18.12 -20.58
CA TRP A 16 14.63 -18.08 -19.17
C TRP A 16 13.32 -17.32 -18.90
N ILE A 17 13.07 -16.23 -19.63
CA ILE A 17 11.78 -15.51 -19.55
C ILE A 17 10.61 -16.41 -20.01
N LEU A 18 10.80 -17.19 -21.08
CA LEU A 18 9.77 -18.09 -21.60
C LEU A 18 9.55 -19.30 -20.68
N ASP A 19 10.59 -19.75 -19.99
CA ASP A 19 10.54 -20.85 -19.02
C ASP A 19 10.08 -20.37 -17.61
N ASP A 20 9.71 -19.09 -17.46
CA ASP A 20 9.31 -18.42 -16.20
C ASP A 20 10.42 -18.42 -15.11
N ASP A 21 11.67 -18.66 -15.50
CA ASP A 21 12.85 -18.60 -14.63
C ASP A 21 13.42 -17.17 -14.58
N LEU A 22 12.65 -16.26 -13.96
CA LEU A 22 13.03 -14.86 -13.85
C LEU A 22 14.26 -14.63 -12.96
N ASP A 23 14.51 -15.52 -11.98
CA ASP A 23 15.66 -15.40 -11.11
C ASP A 23 16.96 -15.66 -11.89
N ALA A 24 17.01 -16.73 -12.68
CA ALA A 24 18.14 -16.97 -13.59
C ALA A 24 18.33 -15.84 -14.60
N ALA A 25 17.24 -15.27 -15.12
CA ALA A 25 17.30 -14.14 -16.03
C ALA A 25 17.89 -12.88 -15.36
N ILE A 26 17.47 -12.57 -14.14
CA ILE A 26 18.00 -11.43 -13.37
C ILE A 26 19.49 -11.64 -13.08
N ASP A 27 19.88 -12.82 -12.60
CA ASP A 27 21.29 -13.17 -12.33
C ASP A 27 22.15 -13.13 -13.60
N GLY A 28 21.56 -13.47 -14.74
CA GLY A 28 22.19 -13.38 -16.06
C GLY A 28 22.27 -11.97 -16.65
N GLY A 29 21.81 -10.94 -15.93
CA GLY A 29 21.90 -9.55 -16.37
C GLY A 29 20.68 -9.03 -17.14
N LEU A 30 19.50 -9.62 -16.96
CA LEU A 30 18.26 -9.15 -17.60
C LEU A 30 18.02 -7.65 -17.40
N MET A 31 18.36 -7.11 -16.23
CA MET A 31 18.17 -5.68 -15.92
C MET A 31 19.18 -4.76 -16.62
N ASP A 32 20.34 -5.30 -17.00
CA ASP A 32 21.41 -4.57 -17.68
C ASP A 32 21.31 -4.65 -19.21
N TYR A 33 20.47 -5.55 -19.74
CA TYR A 33 20.22 -5.66 -21.17
C TYR A 33 19.60 -4.38 -21.73
N ARG A 34 20.30 -3.74 -22.68
CA ARG A 34 19.91 -2.44 -23.26
C ARG A 34 19.07 -2.55 -24.54
N GLY A 35 19.14 -3.68 -25.25
CA GLY A 35 18.46 -3.86 -26.54
C GLY A 35 18.88 -2.84 -27.60
N THR A 36 20.13 -2.40 -27.60
CA THR A 36 20.61 -1.40 -28.58
C THR A 36 21.00 -2.00 -29.91
N ASP A 37 21.25 -3.31 -29.97
CA ASP A 37 21.67 -3.98 -31.19
C ASP A 37 20.44 -4.44 -32.00
N PRO A 38 20.26 -3.97 -33.26
CA PRO A 38 19.22 -4.47 -34.16
C PRO A 38 19.43 -5.93 -34.57
N GLU A 39 20.66 -6.44 -34.56
CA GLU A 39 20.96 -7.82 -34.96
C GLU A 39 20.45 -8.84 -33.92
N ASP A 40 20.13 -8.40 -32.69
CA ASP A 40 19.53 -9.24 -31.65
C ASP A 40 18.27 -9.96 -32.11
N ASP A 41 17.44 -9.31 -32.93
CA ASP A 41 16.20 -9.88 -33.47
C ASP A 41 16.46 -10.89 -34.61
N ARG A 42 17.69 -10.94 -35.14
CA ARG A 42 18.11 -11.86 -36.20
C ARG A 42 18.84 -13.09 -35.70
N LEU A 43 19.17 -13.15 -34.40
CA LEU A 43 19.87 -14.30 -33.81
C LEU A 43 19.08 -15.60 -33.94
N ASP A 44 17.75 -15.55 -33.86
CA ASP A 44 16.89 -16.73 -34.01
C ASP A 44 15.65 -16.40 -34.87
N PRO A 45 15.48 -17.06 -36.03
CA PRO A 45 14.31 -16.86 -36.87
C PRO A 45 12.99 -17.29 -36.21
N ALA A 46 13.03 -18.11 -35.15
CA ALA A 46 11.84 -18.45 -34.37
C ALA A 46 11.35 -17.28 -33.51
N HIS A 47 12.22 -16.30 -33.22
CA HIS A 47 11.92 -15.17 -32.35
C HIS A 47 12.33 -13.83 -32.97
N PRO A 48 11.64 -13.37 -34.04
CA PRO A 48 11.98 -12.13 -34.76
C PRO A 48 11.73 -10.84 -33.96
N GLN A 49 11.22 -10.95 -32.73
CA GLN A 49 10.93 -9.84 -31.81
C GLN A 49 11.58 -10.07 -30.44
N LEU A 50 12.73 -10.74 -30.42
CA LEU A 50 13.45 -11.09 -29.21
C LEU A 50 13.67 -9.87 -28.32
N ARG A 51 14.20 -8.78 -28.88
CA ARG A 51 14.47 -7.55 -28.12
C ARG A 51 13.21 -7.02 -27.47
N ALA A 52 12.12 -6.94 -28.23
CA ALA A 52 10.86 -6.40 -27.74
C ALA A 52 10.29 -7.24 -26.58
N GLN A 53 10.43 -8.57 -26.66
CA GLN A 53 9.99 -9.49 -25.61
C GLN A 53 10.81 -9.34 -24.32
N VAL A 54 12.15 -9.25 -24.45
CA VAL A 54 13.04 -9.06 -23.30
C VAL A 54 12.78 -7.70 -22.62
N LEU A 55 12.63 -6.62 -23.41
CA LEU A 55 12.29 -5.29 -22.88
C LEU A 55 10.91 -5.25 -22.21
N ALA A 56 9.92 -5.95 -22.78
CA ALA A 56 8.60 -6.06 -22.17
C ALA A 56 8.67 -6.80 -20.83
N ALA A 57 9.48 -7.85 -20.71
CA ALA A 57 9.71 -8.56 -19.45
C ALA A 57 10.36 -7.65 -18.39
N GLN A 58 11.38 -6.86 -18.77
CA GLN A 58 11.97 -5.86 -17.87
C GLN A 58 10.94 -4.86 -17.37
N GLN A 59 10.09 -4.33 -18.26
CA GLN A 59 9.07 -3.36 -17.87
C GLN A 59 8.07 -3.94 -16.87
N ARG A 60 7.56 -5.15 -17.12
CA ARG A 60 6.66 -5.84 -16.19
C ARG A 60 7.29 -6.00 -14.80
N LEU A 61 8.57 -6.34 -14.74
CA LEU A 61 9.28 -6.53 -13.48
C LEU A 61 9.48 -5.20 -12.72
N ARG A 62 9.82 -4.11 -13.43
CA ARG A 62 9.88 -2.76 -12.84
C ARG A 62 8.52 -2.33 -12.29
N ASP A 63 7.44 -2.55 -13.05
CA ASP A 63 6.08 -2.24 -12.61
C ASP A 63 5.69 -3.03 -11.35
N ALA A 64 6.07 -4.31 -11.27
CA ALA A 64 5.84 -5.15 -10.10
C ALA A 64 6.59 -4.64 -8.86
N TRP A 65 7.84 -4.22 -9.02
CA TRP A 65 8.62 -3.61 -7.94
C TRP A 65 8.02 -2.30 -7.46
N ASP A 66 7.60 -1.43 -8.38
CA ASP A 66 6.92 -0.18 -8.06
C ASP A 66 5.61 -0.42 -7.31
N ALA A 67 4.81 -1.39 -7.77
CA ALA A 67 3.58 -1.78 -7.08
C ALA A 67 3.88 -2.27 -5.65
N ARG A 68 4.91 -3.10 -5.47
CA ARG A 68 5.36 -3.57 -4.16
C ARG A 68 5.84 -2.43 -3.27
N ALA A 69 6.58 -1.46 -3.81
CA ALA A 69 7.03 -0.29 -3.07
C ALA A 69 5.85 0.57 -2.61
N ARG A 70 4.86 0.82 -3.48
CA ARG A 70 3.63 1.56 -3.13
C ARG A 70 2.83 0.86 -2.04
N TYR A 71 2.72 -0.47 -2.12
CA TYR A 71 2.09 -1.28 -1.08
C TYR A 71 2.80 -1.11 0.27
N ARG A 72 4.13 -1.31 0.32
CA ARG A 72 4.92 -1.15 1.55
C ARG A 72 4.78 0.25 2.15
N ALA A 73 4.84 1.30 1.31
CA ALA A 73 4.65 2.67 1.76
C ALA A 73 3.24 2.92 2.34
N ARG A 74 2.20 2.33 1.74
CA ARG A 74 0.83 2.40 2.28
C ARG A 74 0.73 1.68 3.62
N SER A 75 1.28 0.47 3.73
CA SER A 75 1.25 -0.32 4.96
C SER A 75 1.94 0.42 6.11
N ALA A 76 3.14 0.97 5.89
CA ALA A 76 3.85 1.76 6.89
C ALA A 76 3.04 3.00 7.35
N ARG A 77 2.32 3.67 6.44
CA ARG A 77 1.42 4.78 6.82
C ARG A 77 0.26 4.31 7.69
N LEU A 78 -0.36 3.17 7.36
CA LEU A 78 -1.48 2.63 8.12
C LEU A 78 -1.04 2.18 9.51
N GLU A 79 0.11 1.53 9.61
CA GLU A 79 0.71 1.11 10.88
C GLU A 79 0.97 2.33 11.79
N ARG A 80 1.58 3.40 11.27
CA ARG A 80 1.75 4.66 12.03
C ARG A 80 0.42 5.23 12.54
N ARG A 81 -0.63 5.20 11.71
CA ARG A 81 -1.97 5.67 12.12
C ARG A 81 -2.60 4.76 13.18
N ALA A 82 -2.42 3.45 13.08
CA ALA A 82 -2.90 2.49 14.07
C ALA A 82 -2.21 2.73 15.42
N ASN A 83 -0.87 2.85 15.42
CA ASN A 83 -0.08 3.13 16.61
C ASN A 83 -0.48 4.47 17.26
N ALA A 84 -0.67 5.52 16.47
CA ALA A 84 -1.13 6.82 16.98
C ALA A 84 -2.54 6.75 17.62
N ARG A 85 -3.46 5.98 17.03
CA ARG A 85 -4.79 5.76 17.61
C ARG A 85 -4.73 4.98 18.91
N GLN A 86 -3.90 3.93 18.97
CA GLN A 86 -3.70 3.14 20.17
C GLN A 86 -3.09 3.99 21.30
N ALA A 87 -2.09 4.82 21.00
CA ALA A 87 -1.51 5.76 21.96
C ALA A 87 -2.56 6.77 22.47
N ARG A 88 -3.40 7.33 21.59
CA ARG A 88 -4.51 8.21 22.00
C ARG A 88 -5.50 7.49 22.92
N ARG A 89 -5.87 6.24 22.62
CA ARG A 89 -6.78 5.45 23.47
C ARG A 89 -6.16 5.20 24.85
N ALA A 90 -4.89 4.81 24.92
CA ALA A 90 -4.18 4.62 26.17
C ALA A 90 -4.11 5.92 27.00
N ALA A 91 -3.84 7.06 26.36
CA ALA A 91 -3.84 8.36 27.03
C ALA A 91 -5.24 8.74 27.56
N THR A 92 -6.31 8.55 26.79
CA THR A 92 -7.69 8.80 27.25
C THR A 92 -8.05 7.91 28.43
N THR A 93 -7.72 6.61 28.40
CA THR A 93 -7.94 5.70 29.54
C THR A 93 -7.17 6.17 30.77
N ALA A 94 -5.90 6.59 30.61
CA ALA A 94 -5.11 7.10 31.73
C ALA A 94 -5.75 8.35 32.38
N ILE A 95 -6.23 9.31 31.57
CA ILE A 95 -6.91 10.53 32.06
C ILE A 95 -8.24 10.18 32.77
N ALA A 96 -8.99 9.21 32.26
CA ALA A 96 -10.23 8.76 32.88
C ALA A 96 -9.97 8.13 34.26
N SER A 97 -8.92 7.29 34.37
CA SER A 97 -8.51 6.69 35.64
C SER A 97 -8.01 7.73 36.66
N THR A 98 -7.41 8.84 36.22
CA THR A 98 -7.00 9.93 37.14
C THR A 98 -8.16 10.84 37.54
N SER A 99 -9.15 11.03 36.65
CA SER A 99 -10.33 11.87 36.94
C SER A 99 -11.39 11.14 37.79
N ALA A 100 -11.35 9.81 37.89
CA ALA A 100 -12.26 9.03 38.74
C ALA A 100 -12.12 9.34 40.26
N THR A 101 -11.05 10.02 40.68
CA THR A 101 -10.88 10.52 42.06
C THR A 101 -11.56 11.88 42.31
N ALA A 102 -11.98 12.58 41.25
CA ALA A 102 -12.73 13.83 41.34
C ALA A 102 -14.18 13.59 40.92
N ALA A 103 -15.12 13.70 41.87
CA ALA A 103 -16.55 13.57 41.59
C ALA A 103 -16.96 14.53 40.46
N PRO A 104 -17.59 14.03 39.37
CA PRO A 104 -17.94 14.88 38.23
C PRO A 104 -19.11 15.78 38.60
N SER A 105 -18.85 17.07 38.82
CA SER A 105 -19.88 18.10 38.74
C SER A 105 -20.30 18.22 37.27
N ALA A 106 -21.44 17.61 36.94
CA ALA A 106 -21.98 17.66 35.59
C ALA A 106 -22.13 19.13 35.14
N PRO A 107 -21.54 19.54 34.01
CA PRO A 107 -21.71 20.89 33.52
C PRO A 107 -23.19 21.12 33.22
N ALA A 108 -23.75 22.18 33.80
CA ALA A 108 -25.14 22.54 33.60
C ALA A 108 -25.43 22.73 32.11
N LEU A 109 -26.55 22.15 31.65
CA LEU A 109 -26.95 22.25 30.24
C LEU A 109 -27.13 23.73 29.86
N PRO A 110 -26.62 24.18 28.70
CA PRO A 110 -26.88 25.53 28.21
C PRO A 110 -28.39 25.76 28.10
N ALA A 111 -28.88 26.90 28.59
CA ALA A 111 -30.31 27.20 28.69
C ALA A 111 -31.08 27.04 27.36
N ALA A 112 -30.42 27.34 26.23
CA ALA A 112 -30.98 27.16 24.89
C ALA A 112 -31.30 25.68 24.58
N ALA A 113 -30.43 24.75 24.96
CA ALA A 113 -30.65 23.31 24.74
C ALA A 113 -31.76 22.77 25.64
N ALA A 114 -31.86 23.25 26.88
CA ALA A 114 -32.95 22.89 27.79
C ALA A 114 -34.33 23.36 27.26
N ALA A 115 -34.40 24.56 26.69
CA ALA A 115 -35.63 25.10 26.10
C ALA A 115 -36.11 24.28 24.87
N ILE A 116 -35.18 23.81 24.04
CA ILE A 116 -35.50 22.96 22.88
C ILE A 116 -36.06 21.60 23.36
N LEU A 117 -35.43 20.98 24.36
CA LEU A 117 -35.90 19.73 24.95
C LEU A 117 -37.29 19.88 25.60
N ALA A 118 -37.55 20.98 26.30
CA ALA A 118 -38.85 21.27 26.90
C ALA A 118 -39.96 21.39 25.83
N ARG A 119 -39.70 22.09 24.72
CA ARG A 119 -40.64 22.18 23.58
C ARG A 119 -40.84 20.83 22.91
N ALA A 120 -39.78 20.05 22.72
CA ALA A 120 -39.87 18.71 22.13
C ALA A 120 -40.70 17.77 23.01
N LYS A 121 -40.51 17.80 24.33
CA LYS A 121 -41.29 17.02 25.29
C LYS A 121 -42.77 17.41 25.29
N ALA A 122 -43.08 18.71 25.25
CA ALA A 122 -44.46 19.19 25.15
C ALA A 122 -45.14 18.73 23.84
N LYS A 123 -44.42 18.77 22.72
CA LYS A 123 -44.92 18.31 21.42
C LYS A 123 -45.12 16.79 21.37
N ALA A 124 -44.28 16.02 22.05
CA ALA A 124 -44.44 14.57 22.16
C ALA A 124 -45.65 14.19 23.03
N ALA A 125 -45.86 14.89 24.15
CA ALA A 125 -47.03 14.67 25.01
C ALA A 125 -48.37 14.97 24.28
N GLN A 126 -48.40 15.99 23.42
CA GLN A 126 -49.58 16.31 22.59
C GLN A 126 -49.85 15.27 21.48
N ARG A 127 -48.84 14.51 21.04
CA ARG A 127 -48.98 13.48 20.00
C ARG A 127 -49.27 12.08 20.54
N GLY A 128 -48.97 11.80 21.81
CA GLY A 128 -49.19 10.50 22.44
C GLY A 128 -50.48 10.39 23.26
N GLY A 129 -51.33 11.42 23.27
CA GLY A 129 -52.61 11.47 24.00
C GLY A 129 -53.85 11.44 23.12
N GLN A 130 -53.73 11.01 21.85
CA GLN A 130 -54.85 10.74 20.94
C GLN A 130 -54.90 9.25 20.61
#